data_AF-A0A498KU95-F1
#
_entry.id   AF-A0A498KU95-F1
#
_cell.length_a   1.000
_cell.length_b   1.000
_cell.length_c   1.000
_cell.angle_alpha   90.00
_cell.angle_beta   90.00
_cell.angle_gamma   90.00
#
_symmetry.space_group_name_H-M   'P 1'
#
loop_
_entity.id
_entity.type
_entity.pdbx_description
1 polymer ?
#
loop_
_entity_poly.entity_id
_entity_poly.type
_entity_poly.pdbx_seq_one_letter_code
_entity_poly.pdbx_strand_id
1 'polypeptide(L)' 'MPSGDPYSPVRPFVYECVSCRLRVQADSQPETCPECGCVMCDLSVPRE' A
#
# COMPACT_ATOMS: atom_id res chain seq x y z
N MET A 1 11.86 14.55 25.49
CA MET A 1 11.72 14.94 24.07
C MET A 1 11.33 13.68 23.30
N PRO A 2 10.16 13.62 22.64
CA PRO A 2 9.87 12.47 21.80
C PRO A 2 10.72 12.60 20.53
N SER A 3 11.77 11.79 20.41
CA SER A 3 12.49 11.59 19.17
C SER A 3 11.63 10.72 18.25
N GLY A 4 10.62 11.34 17.64
CA GLY A 4 9.84 10.73 16.58
C GLY A 4 10.24 11.40 15.28
N ASP A 5 11.00 10.70 14.44
CA ASP A 5 11.36 11.15 13.11
C ASP A 5 10.09 11.52 12.31
N PRO A 6 9.91 12.78 11.87
CA PRO A 6 8.70 13.23 11.17
C PRO A 6 8.54 12.65 9.75
N TYR A 7 9.51 11.83 9.32
CA TYR A 7 9.61 11.24 7.99
C TYR A 7 9.59 9.71 8.00
N SER A 8 9.15 9.09 9.10
CA SER A 8 8.75 7.69 9.02
C SER A 8 7.34 7.68 8.41
N PRO A 9 7.11 7.15 7.20
CA PRO A 9 5.76 6.93 6.71
C PRO A 9 5.09 5.88 7.61
N VAL A 10 4.57 6.32 8.76
CA VAL A 10 3.75 5.52 9.69
C VAL A 10 2.34 5.45 9.11
N ARG A 11 2.22 4.98 7.87
CA ARG A 11 0.92 4.67 7.28
C ARG A 11 1.07 3.41 6.45
N PRO A 12 0.19 2.41 6.65
CA PRO A 12 0.18 1.26 5.77
C PRO A 12 -0.07 1.75 4.34
N PHE A 13 0.71 1.24 3.40
CA PHE A 13 0.47 1.51 2.00
C PHE A 13 -0.85 0.83 1.61
N VAL A 14 -1.74 1.59 0.99
CA VAL A 14 -3.01 1.07 0.46
C VAL A 14 -2.80 0.62 -0.98
N TYR A 15 -3.03 -0.67 -1.22
CA TYR A 15 -2.99 -1.29 -2.53
C TYR A 15 -4.39 -1.68 -2.97
N GLU A 16 -4.79 -1.35 -4.19
CA GLU A 16 -6.03 -1.82 -4.81
C GLU A 16 -5.70 -2.76 -5.97
N CYS A 17 -6.31 -3.95 -5.96
CA CYS A 17 -6.19 -4.86 -7.09
C CYS A 17 -6.99 -4.34 -8.29
N VAL A 18 -6.35 -4.23 -9.45
CA VAL A 18 -6.99 -3.73 -10.68
C VAL A 18 -8.11 -4.64 -11.22
N SER A 19 -8.10 -5.91 -10.82
CA SER A 19 -9.05 -6.91 -11.31
C SER A 19 -10.21 -7.09 -10.33
N CYS A 20 -9.90 -7.49 -9.09
CA CYS A 20 -10.91 -7.77 -8.07
C CYS A 20 -11.31 -6.54 -7.22
N ARG A 21 -10.70 -5.35 -7.44
CA ARG A 21 -10.93 -4.12 -6.67
C ARG A 21 -10.71 -4.26 -5.16
N LEU A 22 -10.04 -5.34 -4.74
CA LEU A 22 -9.72 -5.61 -3.36
C LEU A 22 -8.71 -4.59 -2.85
N ARG A 23 -9.01 -3.98 -1.70
CA ARG A 23 -8.10 -3.04 -1.03
C ARG A 23 -7.37 -3.74 0.09
N VAL A 24 -6.04 -3.71 0.04
CA VAL A 24 -5.16 -4.31 1.02
C VAL A 24 -4.26 -3.23 1.59
N GLN A 25 -4.12 -3.25 2.91
CA GLN A 25 -3.19 -2.39 3.64
C GLN A 25 -1.97 -3.23 3.99
N ALA A 26 -0.80 -2.83 3.50
CA ALA A 26 0.45 -3.54 3.78
C ALA A 26 1.60 -2.54 3.97
N ASP A 27 2.56 -2.87 4.83
CA ASP A 27 3.76 -2.06 5.05
C ASP A 27 4.74 -2.10 3.87
N SER A 28 4.60 -3.06 2.96
CA SER A 28 5.44 -3.24 1.76
C SER A 28 4.58 -3.59 0.55
N GLN A 29 5.03 -3.24 -0.66
CA GLN A 29 4.30 -3.52 -1.90
C GLN A 29 4.15 -5.02 -2.13
N PRO A 30 2.92 -5.57 -2.07
CA PRO A 30 2.68 -6.93 -2.52
C PRO A 30 2.77 -6.97 -4.05
N GLU A 31 3.59 -7.87 -4.58
CA GLU A 31 3.76 -8.03 -6.04
C GLU A 31 2.44 -8.42 -6.73
N THR A 32 1.57 -9.17 -6.05
CA THR A 32 0.29 -9.66 -6.57
C THR A 32 -0.78 -9.82 -5.48
N CYS A 33 -2.05 -9.79 -5.89
CA CYS A 33 -3.21 -10.00 -5.02
C CYS A 33 -3.35 -11.48 -4.61
N PRO A 34 -3.52 -11.82 -3.33
CA PRO A 34 -3.65 -13.21 -2.88
C PRO A 34 -5.00 -13.85 -3.27
N GLU A 35 -6.04 -13.06 -3.54
CA GLU A 35 -7.34 -13.61 -3.96
C GLU A 35 -7.42 -13.92 -5.45
N CYS A 36 -6.84 -13.06 -6.28
CA CYS A 36 -7.03 -13.13 -7.73
C CYS A 36 -5.72 -13.24 -8.54
N GLY A 37 -4.56 -13.23 -7.87
CA GLY A 37 -3.22 -13.34 -8.50
C GLY A 37 -2.83 -12.17 -9.40
N CYS A 38 -3.65 -11.11 -9.45
CA CYS A 38 -3.46 -9.97 -10.33
C CYS A 38 -2.56 -8.90 -9.72
N VAL A 39 -2.02 -8.02 -10.56
CA VAL A 39 -1.17 -6.89 -10.14
C VAL A 39 -1.94 -5.95 -9.22
N MET A 40 -1.31 -5.60 -8.10
CA MET A 40 -1.83 -4.61 -7.16
C MET A 40 -1.29 -3.23 -7.52
N CYS A 41 -2.20 -2.26 -7.61
CA CYS A 41 -1.84 -0.88 -7.86
C CYS A 41 -1.74 -0.17 -6.52
N ASP A 42 -0.62 0.49 -6.26
CA ASP A 42 -0.48 1.34 -5.09
C ASP A 42 -1.35 2.58 -5.24
N LEU A 43 -2.28 2.77 -4.31
CA LEU A 43 -3.09 3.98 -4.17
C LEU A 43 -2.55 4.90 -3.07
N SER A 44 -1.50 4.48 -2.38
CA SER A 44 -0.95 5.19 -1.22
C SER A 44 0.02 6.30 -1.61
N VAL A 45 0.53 6.28 -2.83
CA VAL A 45 1.41 7.30 -3.38
C VAL A 45 0.56 8.24 -4.27
N PRO A 46 0.10 9.40 -3.77
CA PRO A 46 -0.30 10.47 -4.66
C PRO A 46 0.92 10.89 -5.47
N ARG A 47 0.92 10.60 -6.78
CA ARG A 47 1.90 11.20 -7.70
C ARG A 47 1.54 12.67 -7.88
N GLU A 48 2.46 13.54 -7.44
CA GLU A 48 2.44 14.98 -7.69
C GLU A 48 2.88 15.32 -9.12
#